data_AF-A0A524H231-F1
#
_entry.id   AF-A0A524H231-F1
#
_cell.length_a   1.000
_cell.length_b   1.000
_cell.length_c   1.000
_cell.angle_alpha   90.00
_cell.angle_beta   90.00
_cell.angle_gamma   90.00
#
_symmetry.space_group_name_H-M   'P 1'
#
loop_
_entity.id
_entity.type
_entity.pdbx_description
1 polymer ?
#
loop_
_entity_poly.entity_id
_entity_poly.type
_entity_poly.pdbx_seq_one_letter_code
_entity_poly.pdbx_strand_id
1 'polypeptide(L)'
;MTNSKPATPYGWAALVGLAVFGIYYVTLAPTTAFWDTSEYIAAAKVLGIPHPPGNPLFVILAHTWGLLPLAGEYAKRINLFAAFTSAASAALWFLIAERWLREIVPIRWGRLLAAAAGTLVSATSWTVWNQSTVNEKVYTASLLSMALVTWLAVHWGDDDPGPHRDQWVVLIAYIIALSTTNHLMGLLAAPAVAIYILWTDWKVITRPWVVIGVITAVIVGVSLNYLFLPIRAGMFPPINEGEPVGFFSQALMDVINRVQYAKPPVLDRQADLLSQYGNYLQYFRWQFARDWGSAAGAAAALFGMIGLYGLWELIRRDKRAGFAALAMFGTLTVALVFYLNFKYGFSMHLERDLPREVRERDYFFMGSFAYFGVLV
;
A
#
# COMPACT_ATOMS: atom_id res chain seq x y z
N MET A 1 25.11 -19.35 -27.61
CA MET A 1 24.04 -19.28 -26.59
C MET A 1 23.35 -17.94 -26.77
N THR A 2 22.12 -17.93 -27.28
CA THR A 2 21.35 -16.69 -27.44
C THR A 2 21.09 -16.11 -26.05
N ASN A 3 21.66 -14.95 -25.76
CA ASN A 3 21.49 -14.19 -24.52
C ASN A 3 20.06 -13.62 -24.45
N SER A 4 19.05 -14.49 -24.42
CA SER A 4 17.66 -14.06 -24.24
C SER A 4 17.44 -13.74 -22.76
N LYS A 5 17.06 -12.49 -22.46
CA LYS A 5 16.64 -12.08 -21.11
C LYS A 5 15.66 -13.13 -20.55
N PRO A 6 15.85 -13.65 -19.32
CA PRO A 6 14.97 -14.68 -18.79
C PRO A 6 13.54 -14.14 -18.68
N ALA A 7 12.59 -14.88 -19.27
CA ALA A 7 11.19 -14.49 -19.33
C ALA A 7 10.62 -14.29 -17.92
N THR A 8 9.89 -13.18 -17.76
CA THR A 8 9.17 -12.83 -16.53
C THR A 8 8.14 -13.91 -16.19
N PRO A 9 8.12 -14.43 -14.96
CA PRO A 9 7.32 -15.60 -14.60
C PRO A 9 5.87 -15.23 -14.23
N TYR A 10 5.11 -14.62 -15.16
CA TYR A 10 3.72 -14.21 -14.93
C TYR A 10 2.80 -15.36 -14.51
N GLY A 11 3.03 -16.58 -15.02
CA GLY A 11 2.27 -17.76 -14.61
C GLY A 11 2.46 -18.11 -13.12
N TRP A 12 3.68 -17.92 -12.59
CA TRP A 12 3.93 -18.09 -11.16
C TRP A 12 3.33 -16.97 -10.32
N ALA A 13 3.38 -15.73 -10.82
CA ALA A 13 2.73 -14.60 -10.15
C ALA A 13 1.22 -14.86 -10.01
N ALA A 14 0.58 -15.36 -11.06
CA ALA A 14 -0.82 -15.76 -11.02
C ALA A 14 -1.07 -16.90 -10.02
N LEU A 15 -0.21 -17.93 -10.00
CA LEU A 15 -0.32 -19.04 -9.05
C LEU A 15 -0.21 -18.56 -7.59
N VAL A 16 0.80 -17.73 -7.28
CA VAL A 16 1.03 -17.19 -5.93
C VAL A 16 -0.12 -16.27 -5.54
N GLY A 17 -0.57 -15.40 -6.43
CA GLY A 17 -1.74 -14.55 -6.21
C GLY A 17 -3.01 -15.36 -5.93
N LEU A 18 -3.25 -16.43 -6.69
CA LEU A 18 -4.40 -17.33 -6.46
C LEU A 18 -4.29 -18.07 -5.13
N ALA A 19 -3.09 -18.50 -4.74
CA ALA A 19 -2.88 -19.14 -3.44
C ALA A 19 -3.16 -18.17 -2.27
N VAL A 20 -2.64 -16.94 -2.36
CA VAL A 20 -2.90 -15.86 -1.38
C VAL A 20 -4.39 -15.51 -1.34
N PHE A 21 -5.03 -15.36 -2.50
CA PHE A 21 -6.47 -15.13 -2.59
C PHE A 21 -7.26 -16.28 -1.94
N GLY A 22 -6.85 -17.52 -2.16
CA GLY A 22 -7.44 -18.71 -1.53
C GLY A 22 -7.39 -18.62 0.00
N ILE A 23 -6.23 -18.27 0.57
CA ILE A 23 -6.06 -18.06 2.02
C ILE A 23 -7.04 -16.99 2.52
N TYR A 24 -7.09 -15.84 1.87
CA TYR A 24 -7.97 -14.74 2.28
C TYR A 24 -9.46 -15.11 2.11
N TYR A 25 -9.80 -15.85 1.07
CA TYR A 25 -11.17 -16.26 0.78
C TYR A 25 -11.71 -17.22 1.86
N VAL A 26 -10.91 -18.20 2.29
CA VAL A 26 -11.36 -19.17 3.31
C VAL A 26 -11.52 -18.55 4.70
N THR A 27 -10.84 -17.44 4.95
CA THR A 27 -10.92 -16.69 6.23
C THR A 27 -11.64 -15.34 6.08
N LEU A 28 -12.39 -15.16 5.00
CA LEU A 28 -13.05 -13.91 4.69
C LEU A 28 -14.17 -13.63 5.69
N ALA A 29 -14.30 -12.38 6.15
CA ALA A 29 -15.43 -12.01 6.97
C ALA A 29 -16.74 -12.13 6.16
N PRO A 30 -17.79 -12.74 6.73
CA PRO A 30 -19.05 -12.97 6.03
C PRO A 30 -19.85 -11.67 5.83
N THR A 31 -19.65 -10.69 6.69
CA THR A 31 -20.41 -9.43 6.77
C THR A 31 -19.47 -8.25 7.04
N THR A 32 -20.01 -7.14 7.55
CA THR A 32 -19.18 -6.04 8.09
C THR A 32 -18.40 -6.43 9.35
N ALA A 33 -17.43 -5.59 9.72
CA ALA A 33 -16.62 -5.68 10.93
C ALA A 33 -16.58 -4.32 11.67
N PHE A 34 -15.79 -4.24 12.74
CA PHE A 34 -15.62 -3.02 13.54
C PHE A 34 -14.98 -1.87 12.75
N TRP A 35 -15.07 -0.67 13.33
CA TRP A 35 -14.47 0.57 12.81
C TRP A 35 -15.05 0.98 11.45
N ASP A 36 -14.20 1.49 10.57
CA ASP A 36 -14.57 2.13 9.31
C ASP A 36 -15.21 1.14 8.30
N THR A 37 -15.11 -0.17 8.54
CA THR A 37 -15.63 -1.24 7.65
C THR A 37 -17.09 -0.98 7.22
N SER A 38 -17.98 -0.76 8.20
CA SER A 38 -19.41 -0.62 7.95
C SER A 38 -19.72 0.64 7.15
N GLU A 39 -19.04 1.73 7.48
CA GLU A 39 -19.19 3.01 6.82
C GLU A 39 -18.73 2.93 5.36
N TYR A 40 -17.55 2.39 5.09
CA TYR A 40 -17.04 2.27 3.71
C TYR A 40 -17.86 1.30 2.86
N ILE A 41 -18.36 0.19 3.42
CA ILE A 41 -19.26 -0.71 2.71
C ILE A 41 -20.58 -0.01 2.37
N ALA A 42 -21.15 0.72 3.33
CA ALA A 42 -22.40 1.45 3.12
C ALA A 42 -22.22 2.60 2.12
N ALA A 43 -21.14 3.38 2.23
CA ALA A 43 -20.79 4.44 1.32
C ALA A 43 -20.57 3.89 -0.09
N ALA A 44 -19.82 2.81 -0.26
CA ALA A 44 -19.69 2.13 -1.55
C ALA A 44 -21.05 1.72 -2.11
N LYS A 45 -21.96 1.14 -1.30
CA LYS A 45 -23.29 0.70 -1.76
C LYS A 45 -24.13 1.83 -2.33
N VAL A 46 -24.09 3.02 -1.72
CA VAL A 46 -24.89 4.18 -2.15
C VAL A 46 -24.10 5.18 -2.99
N LEU A 47 -22.87 4.86 -3.40
CA LEU A 47 -21.91 5.81 -3.99
C LEU A 47 -21.74 7.07 -3.12
N GLY A 48 -21.79 6.96 -1.79
CA GLY A 48 -21.69 8.08 -0.86
C GLY A 48 -20.26 8.60 -0.66
N ILE A 49 -20.13 9.59 0.23
CA ILE A 49 -18.86 10.19 0.62
C ILE A 49 -18.63 9.82 2.09
N PRO A 50 -17.73 8.85 2.40
CA PRO A 50 -17.35 8.53 3.77
C PRO A 50 -16.52 9.67 4.38
N HIS A 51 -16.14 9.51 5.64
CA HIS A 51 -15.37 10.50 6.38
C HIS A 51 -14.13 10.99 5.61
N PRO A 52 -13.70 12.25 5.83
CA PRO A 52 -12.70 12.82 4.95
C PRO A 52 -11.35 12.08 4.97
N PRO A 53 -10.73 11.90 3.79
CA PRO A 53 -10.95 12.70 2.58
C PRO A 53 -12.01 12.16 1.58
N GLY A 54 -12.87 11.21 1.98
CA GLY A 54 -13.94 10.67 1.12
C GLY A 54 -13.49 9.60 0.13
N ASN A 55 -12.20 9.50 -0.19
CA ASN A 55 -11.57 8.40 -0.92
C ASN A 55 -12.33 8.00 -2.22
N PRO A 56 -12.56 8.94 -3.15
CA PRO A 56 -13.43 8.74 -4.31
C PRO A 56 -13.06 7.52 -5.17
N LEU A 57 -11.76 7.25 -5.37
CA LEU A 57 -11.35 6.08 -6.17
C LEU A 57 -11.78 4.77 -5.52
N PHE A 58 -11.66 4.66 -4.19
CA PHE A 58 -12.13 3.49 -3.48
C PHE A 58 -13.63 3.32 -3.67
N VAL A 59 -14.41 4.37 -3.44
CA VAL A 59 -15.88 4.32 -3.53
C VAL A 59 -16.32 3.88 -4.92
N ILE A 60 -15.73 4.42 -5.99
CA ILE A 60 -16.06 4.06 -7.37
C ILE A 60 -15.72 2.59 -7.66
N LEU A 61 -14.50 2.15 -7.30
CA LEU A 61 -14.06 0.78 -7.55
C LEU A 61 -14.86 -0.23 -6.74
N ALA A 62 -15.04 0.03 -5.45
CA ALA A 62 -15.81 -0.81 -4.53
C ALA A 62 -17.29 -0.88 -4.94
N HIS A 63 -17.89 0.24 -5.34
CA HIS A 63 -19.26 0.24 -5.85
C HIS A 63 -19.40 -0.66 -7.07
N THR A 64 -18.54 -0.44 -8.08
CA THR A 64 -18.55 -1.20 -9.32
C THR A 64 -18.35 -2.70 -9.07
N TRP A 65 -17.40 -3.05 -8.20
CA TRP A 65 -17.17 -4.44 -7.80
C TRP A 65 -18.37 -5.05 -7.05
N GLY A 66 -18.97 -4.31 -6.11
CA GLY A 66 -20.11 -4.78 -5.32
C GLY A 66 -21.37 -5.06 -6.15
N LEU A 67 -21.50 -4.45 -7.33
CA LEU A 67 -22.57 -4.74 -8.29
C LEU A 67 -22.39 -6.09 -9.00
N LEU A 68 -21.18 -6.64 -9.06
CA LEU A 68 -20.92 -7.94 -9.67
C LEU A 68 -21.59 -9.06 -8.85
N PRO A 69 -22.22 -10.06 -9.49
CA PRO A 69 -22.87 -11.17 -8.79
C PRO A 69 -21.88 -12.24 -8.30
N LEU A 70 -20.78 -11.84 -7.65
CA LEU A 70 -19.68 -12.73 -7.22
C LEU A 70 -19.95 -13.44 -5.88
N ALA A 71 -20.91 -12.96 -5.09
CA ALA A 71 -21.30 -13.54 -3.80
C ALA A 71 -22.73 -13.13 -3.42
N GLY A 72 -23.25 -13.66 -2.30
CA GLY A 72 -24.55 -13.33 -1.73
C GLY A 72 -24.66 -11.84 -1.37
N GLU A 73 -24.35 -11.49 -0.13
CA GLU A 73 -24.52 -10.13 0.40
C GLU A 73 -23.48 -9.13 -0.15
N TYR A 74 -23.92 -7.86 -0.28
CA TYR A 74 -23.06 -6.77 -0.76
C TYR A 74 -21.80 -6.59 0.10
N ALA A 75 -21.92 -6.69 1.43
CA ALA A 75 -20.79 -6.60 2.35
C ALA A 75 -19.70 -7.65 2.05
N LYS A 76 -20.10 -8.92 1.84
CA LYS A 76 -19.18 -9.99 1.47
C LYS A 76 -18.48 -9.71 0.14
N ARG A 77 -19.17 -9.10 -0.83
CA ARG A 77 -18.55 -8.69 -2.11
C ARG A 77 -17.48 -7.62 -1.92
N ILE A 78 -17.69 -6.66 -1.01
CA ILE A 78 -16.66 -5.67 -0.69
C ILE A 78 -15.47 -6.29 0.06
N ASN A 79 -15.71 -7.25 0.96
CA ASN A 79 -14.59 -8.01 1.56
C ASN A 79 -13.81 -8.79 0.49
N LEU A 80 -14.50 -9.38 -0.50
CA LEU A 80 -13.85 -10.03 -1.64
C LEU A 80 -13.02 -9.05 -2.48
N PHE A 81 -13.44 -7.79 -2.62
CA PHE A 81 -12.66 -6.75 -3.29
C PHE A 81 -11.33 -6.50 -2.56
N ALA A 82 -11.36 -6.40 -1.23
CA ALA A 82 -10.15 -6.24 -0.43
C ALA A 82 -9.21 -7.45 -0.55
N ALA A 83 -9.75 -8.66 -0.48
CA ALA A 83 -8.99 -9.89 -0.68
C ALA A 83 -8.36 -9.95 -2.07
N PHE A 84 -9.12 -9.62 -3.12
CA PHE A 84 -8.65 -9.61 -4.51
C PHE A 84 -7.54 -8.58 -4.73
N THR A 85 -7.73 -7.34 -4.31
CA THR A 85 -6.73 -6.27 -4.50
C THR A 85 -5.44 -6.55 -3.73
N SER A 86 -5.52 -7.09 -2.52
CA SER A 86 -4.35 -7.53 -1.74
C SER A 86 -3.64 -8.74 -2.36
N ALA A 87 -4.38 -9.73 -2.87
CA ALA A 87 -3.80 -10.87 -3.58
C ALA A 87 -3.12 -10.47 -4.91
N ALA A 88 -3.71 -9.50 -5.64
CA ALA A 88 -3.09 -8.92 -6.82
C ALA A 88 -1.80 -8.14 -6.46
N SER A 89 -1.79 -7.43 -5.32
CA SER A 89 -0.57 -6.81 -4.79
C SER A 89 0.51 -7.86 -4.51
N ALA A 90 0.15 -8.99 -3.88
CA ALA A 90 1.07 -10.10 -3.61
C ALA A 90 1.66 -10.69 -4.91
N ALA A 91 0.86 -10.86 -5.97
CA ALA A 91 1.35 -11.32 -7.27
C ALA A 91 2.40 -10.37 -7.88
N LEU A 92 2.23 -9.05 -7.73
CA LEU A 92 3.20 -8.05 -8.19
C LEU A 92 4.45 -8.05 -7.31
N TRP A 93 4.30 -8.19 -5.99
CA TRP A 93 5.43 -8.34 -5.08
C TRP A 93 6.25 -9.60 -5.37
N PHE A 94 5.61 -10.70 -5.76
CA PHE A 94 6.31 -11.89 -6.25
C PHE A 94 7.18 -11.60 -7.48
N LEU A 95 6.65 -10.84 -8.46
CA LEU A 95 7.42 -10.46 -9.65
C LEU A 95 8.63 -9.58 -9.30
N ILE A 96 8.43 -8.63 -8.38
CA ILE A 96 9.50 -7.75 -7.87
C ILE A 96 10.57 -8.58 -7.16
N ALA A 97 10.16 -9.48 -6.25
CA ALA A 97 11.05 -10.36 -5.51
C ALA A 97 11.85 -11.29 -6.43
N GLU A 98 11.17 -11.95 -7.39
CA GLU A 98 11.83 -12.83 -8.36
C GLU A 98 12.87 -12.06 -9.17
N ARG A 99 12.54 -10.83 -9.59
CA ARG A 99 13.49 -9.99 -10.31
C ARG A 99 14.68 -9.66 -9.40
N TRP A 100 14.45 -9.13 -8.20
CA TRP A 100 15.53 -8.74 -7.28
C TRP A 100 16.46 -9.90 -6.93
N LEU A 101 15.92 -11.11 -6.83
CA LEU A 101 16.71 -12.31 -6.56
C LEU A 101 17.53 -12.81 -7.76
N ARG A 102 17.39 -12.27 -8.98
CA ARG A 102 18.14 -12.77 -10.16
C ARG A 102 19.65 -12.64 -10.00
N GLU A 103 20.11 -11.58 -9.34
CA GLU A 103 21.53 -11.32 -9.05
C GLU A 103 22.04 -12.00 -7.77
N ILE A 104 21.13 -12.64 -7.02
CA ILE A 104 21.40 -13.24 -5.70
C ILE A 104 21.35 -14.77 -5.79
N VAL A 105 20.29 -15.30 -6.40
CA VAL A 105 19.99 -16.74 -6.51
C VAL A 105 20.00 -17.14 -8.00
N PRO A 106 21.09 -17.75 -8.49
CA PRO A 106 21.25 -18.07 -9.91
C PRO A 106 20.29 -19.18 -10.37
N ILE A 107 19.95 -20.10 -9.48
CA ILE A 107 19.08 -21.25 -9.77
C ILE A 107 17.62 -20.78 -9.87
N ARG A 108 17.02 -20.87 -11.08
CA ARG A 108 15.65 -20.39 -11.36
C ARG A 108 14.61 -20.96 -10.39
N TRP A 109 14.63 -22.27 -10.14
CA TRP A 109 13.66 -22.91 -9.24
C TRP A 109 13.82 -22.45 -7.79
N GLY A 110 15.05 -22.38 -7.28
CA GLY A 110 15.33 -21.85 -5.94
C GLY A 110 14.85 -20.40 -5.80
N ARG A 111 15.04 -19.60 -6.84
CA ARG A 111 14.59 -18.21 -6.89
C ARG A 111 13.07 -18.07 -6.88
N LEU A 112 12.36 -18.87 -7.68
CA LEU A 112 10.89 -18.88 -7.70
C LEU A 112 10.32 -19.28 -6.34
N LEU A 113 10.90 -20.30 -5.69
CA LEU A 113 10.48 -20.75 -4.36
C LEU A 113 10.77 -19.70 -3.28
N ALA A 114 11.94 -19.07 -3.31
CA ALA A 114 12.27 -17.99 -2.37
C ALA A 114 11.36 -16.77 -2.54
N ALA A 115 11.13 -16.31 -3.77
CA ALA A 115 10.20 -15.22 -4.06
C ALA A 115 8.77 -15.54 -3.61
N ALA A 116 8.31 -16.78 -3.81
CA ALA A 116 7.01 -17.23 -3.33
C ALA A 116 6.95 -17.27 -1.80
N ALA A 117 8.00 -17.75 -1.13
CA ALA A 117 8.08 -17.80 0.33
C ALA A 117 8.01 -16.40 0.95
N GLY A 118 8.83 -15.44 0.51
CA GLY A 118 8.79 -14.06 0.99
C GLY A 118 7.44 -13.39 0.71
N THR A 119 6.86 -13.63 -0.47
CA THR A 119 5.52 -13.13 -0.80
C THR A 119 4.44 -13.70 0.13
N LEU A 120 4.53 -14.99 0.49
CA LEU A 120 3.62 -15.60 1.46
C LEU A 120 3.81 -14.98 2.85
N VAL A 121 5.06 -14.82 3.32
CA VAL A 121 5.36 -14.14 4.59
C VAL A 121 4.77 -12.72 4.63
N SER A 122 4.88 -11.97 3.52
CA SER A 122 4.25 -10.66 3.33
C SER A 122 2.72 -10.74 3.44
N ALA A 123 2.09 -11.61 2.65
CA ALA A 123 0.64 -11.72 2.58
C ALA A 123 0.02 -12.23 3.90
N THR A 124 0.71 -13.14 4.59
CA THR A 124 0.23 -13.72 5.86
C THR A 124 0.71 -12.95 7.08
N SER A 125 1.40 -11.81 6.90
CA SER A 125 1.69 -10.92 8.02
C SER A 125 0.38 -10.48 8.68
N TRP A 126 0.27 -10.57 10.00
CA TRP A 126 -0.99 -10.41 10.73
C TRP A 126 -1.85 -9.24 10.26
N THR A 127 -1.26 -8.04 10.20
CA THR A 127 -1.99 -6.83 9.80
C THR A 127 -2.37 -6.87 8.33
N VAL A 128 -1.49 -7.41 7.47
CA VAL A 128 -1.76 -7.56 6.03
C VAL A 128 -2.96 -8.50 5.82
N TRP A 129 -2.93 -9.65 6.47
CA TRP A 129 -4.00 -10.64 6.38
C TRP A 129 -5.33 -10.14 6.96
N ASN A 130 -5.29 -9.51 8.14
CA ASN A 130 -6.48 -8.97 8.80
C ASN A 130 -7.19 -7.94 7.91
N GLN A 131 -6.48 -6.92 7.40
CA GLN A 131 -7.11 -5.92 6.52
C GLN A 131 -7.61 -6.53 5.20
N SER A 132 -6.99 -7.61 4.72
CA SER A 132 -7.37 -8.28 3.48
C SER A 132 -8.65 -9.12 3.61
N THR A 133 -9.09 -9.43 4.83
CA THR A 133 -10.24 -10.31 5.09
C THR A 133 -11.48 -9.57 5.58
N VAL A 134 -11.34 -8.38 6.16
CA VAL A 134 -12.46 -7.60 6.72
C VAL A 134 -12.77 -6.28 5.99
N ASN A 135 -11.99 -5.88 4.97
CA ASN A 135 -12.07 -4.55 4.35
C ASN A 135 -12.27 -3.42 5.38
N GLU A 136 -11.33 -3.30 6.33
CA GLU A 136 -11.48 -2.29 7.38
C GLU A 136 -11.47 -0.87 6.80
N LYS A 137 -10.72 -0.65 5.73
CA LYS A 137 -10.63 0.64 5.02
C LYS A 137 -10.12 0.43 3.59
N VAL A 138 -9.60 1.50 2.98
CA VAL A 138 -9.09 1.59 1.60
C VAL A 138 -7.65 1.06 1.38
N TYR A 139 -7.05 0.43 2.39
CA TYR A 139 -5.60 0.17 2.42
C TYR A 139 -5.13 -0.90 1.42
N THR A 140 -5.92 -1.93 1.16
CA THR A 140 -5.57 -3.01 0.20
C THR A 140 -5.44 -2.50 -1.23
N ALA A 141 -6.29 -1.56 -1.64
CA ALA A 141 -6.17 -0.87 -2.93
C ALA A 141 -4.88 -0.01 -3.00
N SER A 142 -4.48 0.62 -1.90
CA SER A 142 -3.21 1.33 -1.82
C SER A 142 -1.99 0.40 -1.81
N LEU A 143 -2.07 -0.79 -1.22
CA LEU A 143 -1.02 -1.81 -1.36
C LEU A 143 -0.85 -2.26 -2.81
N LEU A 144 -1.96 -2.46 -3.52
CA LEU A 144 -1.94 -2.79 -4.94
C LEU A 144 -1.26 -1.68 -5.74
N SER A 145 -1.61 -0.42 -5.49
CA SER A 145 -1.01 0.69 -6.24
C SER A 145 0.49 0.84 -5.96
N MET A 146 0.93 0.67 -4.71
CA MET A 146 2.36 0.65 -4.36
C MET A 146 3.13 -0.47 -5.07
N ALA A 147 2.60 -1.70 -5.05
CA ALA A 147 3.22 -2.83 -5.74
C ALA A 147 3.25 -2.61 -7.26
N LEU A 148 2.17 -2.06 -7.82
CA LEU A 148 2.07 -1.79 -9.25
C LEU A 148 3.09 -0.75 -9.72
N VAL A 149 3.20 0.40 -9.05
CA VAL A 149 4.18 1.43 -9.45
C VAL A 149 5.62 0.95 -9.27
N THR A 150 5.87 0.12 -8.25
CA THR A 150 7.18 -0.49 -8.03
C THR A 150 7.51 -1.50 -9.13
N TRP A 151 6.56 -2.37 -9.50
CA TRP A 151 6.74 -3.33 -10.59
C TRP A 151 6.92 -2.63 -11.95
N LEU A 152 6.12 -1.60 -12.23
CA LEU A 152 6.25 -0.80 -13.46
C LEU A 152 7.61 -0.11 -13.53
N ALA A 153 8.14 0.40 -12.42
CA ALA A 153 9.48 0.99 -12.38
C ALA A 153 10.56 -0.05 -12.66
N VAL A 154 10.46 -1.23 -12.06
CA VAL A 154 11.38 -2.35 -12.31
C VAL A 154 11.34 -2.79 -13.77
N HIS A 155 10.13 -2.98 -14.32
CA HIS A 155 9.90 -3.33 -15.71
C HIS A 155 10.46 -2.28 -16.66
N TRP A 156 10.15 -1.00 -16.43
CA TRP A 156 10.70 0.13 -17.18
C TRP A 156 12.23 0.15 -17.17
N GLY A 157 12.86 -0.17 -16.04
CA GLY A 157 14.31 -0.17 -15.93
C GLY A 157 15.02 -1.38 -16.54
N ASP A 158 14.28 -2.43 -16.92
CA ASP A 158 14.79 -3.61 -17.62
C ASP A 158 14.48 -3.57 -19.14
N ASP A 159 13.62 -2.64 -19.58
CA ASP A 159 13.29 -2.35 -20.98
C ASP A 159 14.37 -1.52 -21.69
N ASP A 160 14.46 -1.67 -23.02
CA ASP A 160 15.47 -0.99 -23.83
C ASP A 160 15.12 0.50 -24.01
N PRO A 161 16.10 1.44 -24.00
CA PRO A 161 15.83 2.87 -24.08
C PRO A 161 15.06 3.30 -25.33
N GLY A 162 14.00 4.09 -25.14
CA GLY A 162 13.25 4.70 -26.24
C GLY A 162 11.89 5.26 -25.79
N PRO A 163 11.14 5.91 -26.71
CA PRO A 163 9.85 6.51 -26.38
C PRO A 163 8.82 5.52 -25.83
N HIS A 164 8.84 4.28 -26.32
CA HIS A 164 7.97 3.21 -25.81
C HIS A 164 8.25 2.87 -24.35
N ARG A 165 9.52 2.84 -23.95
CA ARG A 165 9.89 2.60 -22.56
C ARG A 165 9.41 3.76 -21.68
N ASP A 166 9.73 4.99 -22.05
CA ASP A 166 9.42 6.19 -21.25
C ASP A 166 7.93 6.40 -20.94
N GLN A 167 7.00 5.82 -21.72
CA GLN A 167 5.56 5.90 -21.44
C GLN A 167 5.20 5.31 -20.07
N TRP A 168 5.99 4.34 -19.58
CA TRP A 168 5.82 3.77 -18.25
C TRP A 168 6.02 4.82 -17.16
N VAL A 169 6.91 5.80 -17.33
CA VAL A 169 7.11 6.90 -16.37
C VAL A 169 5.86 7.77 -16.28
N VAL A 170 5.21 8.05 -17.41
CA VAL A 170 3.94 8.78 -17.45
C VAL A 170 2.84 7.98 -16.76
N LEU A 171 2.76 6.66 -17.01
CA LEU A 171 1.80 5.77 -16.34
C LEU A 171 2.04 5.68 -14.83
N ILE A 172 3.29 5.59 -14.39
CA ILE A 172 3.68 5.60 -12.98
C ILE A 172 3.20 6.90 -12.32
N ALA A 173 3.47 8.06 -12.95
CA ALA A 173 3.02 9.35 -12.44
C ALA A 173 1.49 9.43 -12.34
N TYR A 174 0.78 8.93 -13.35
CA TYR A 174 -0.68 8.81 -13.34
C TYR A 174 -1.17 7.98 -12.15
N ILE A 175 -0.63 6.77 -11.95
CA ILE A 175 -1.07 5.87 -10.88
C ILE A 175 -0.74 6.43 -9.49
N ILE A 176 0.41 7.09 -9.31
CA ILE A 176 0.77 7.77 -8.05
C ILE A 176 -0.24 8.89 -7.76
N ALA A 177 -0.53 9.74 -8.75
CA ALA A 177 -1.50 10.82 -8.61
C ALA A 177 -2.91 10.29 -8.34
N LEU A 178 -3.35 9.30 -9.11
CA LEU A 178 -4.64 8.62 -8.93
C LEU A 178 -4.75 7.98 -7.53
N SER A 179 -3.66 7.41 -7.01
CA SER A 179 -3.63 6.81 -5.67
C SER A 179 -3.91 7.82 -4.55
N THR A 180 -3.61 9.11 -4.73
CA THR A 180 -3.99 10.16 -3.75
C THR A 180 -5.49 10.21 -3.51
N THR A 181 -6.28 9.84 -4.53
CA THR A 181 -7.74 9.84 -4.51
C THR A 181 -8.30 8.54 -3.91
N ASN A 182 -7.45 7.54 -3.63
CA ASN A 182 -7.75 6.40 -2.78
C ASN A 182 -7.26 6.63 -1.35
N HIS A 183 -5.96 6.86 -1.15
CA HIS A 183 -5.34 7.17 0.15
C HIS A 183 -3.89 7.60 -0.07
N LEU A 184 -3.38 8.51 0.78
CA LEU A 184 -1.98 8.95 0.73
C LEU A 184 -0.96 7.81 1.00
N MET A 185 -1.41 6.63 1.42
CA MET A 185 -0.52 5.47 1.61
C MET A 185 0.07 5.01 0.27
N GLY A 186 -0.69 5.13 -0.83
CA GLY A 186 -0.19 4.79 -2.15
C GLY A 186 1.04 5.60 -2.59
N LEU A 187 1.26 6.78 -1.99
CA LEU A 187 2.37 7.68 -2.31
C LEU A 187 3.66 7.28 -1.61
N LEU A 188 3.60 6.39 -0.61
CA LEU A 188 4.78 6.00 0.15
C LEU A 188 5.80 5.22 -0.70
N ALA A 189 5.39 4.70 -1.86
CA ALA A 189 6.29 4.12 -2.85
C ALA A 189 7.05 5.16 -3.70
N ALA A 190 6.60 6.41 -3.74
CA ALA A 190 7.13 7.42 -4.65
C ALA A 190 8.63 7.71 -4.45
N PRO A 191 9.18 7.83 -3.22
CA PRO A 191 10.61 8.06 -3.04
C PRO A 191 11.47 6.93 -3.61
N ALA A 192 11.06 5.67 -3.40
CA ALA A 192 11.76 4.49 -3.92
C ALA A 192 11.72 4.44 -5.45
N VAL A 193 10.55 4.69 -6.04
CA VAL A 193 10.36 4.74 -7.50
C VAL A 193 11.16 5.88 -8.12
N ALA A 194 11.19 7.05 -7.49
CA ALA A 194 11.98 8.19 -7.95
C ALA A 194 13.48 7.85 -7.97
N ILE A 195 14.01 7.24 -6.89
CA ILE A 195 15.40 6.78 -6.84
C ILE A 195 15.67 5.78 -7.96
N TYR A 196 14.79 4.79 -8.16
CA TYR A 196 14.96 3.79 -9.20
C TYR A 196 14.99 4.41 -10.61
N ILE A 197 14.10 5.37 -10.89
CA ILE A 197 14.03 6.09 -12.17
C ILE A 197 15.28 6.93 -12.40
N LEU A 198 15.64 7.78 -11.43
CA LEU A 198 16.79 8.68 -11.53
C LEU A 198 18.11 7.92 -11.67
N TRP A 199 18.24 6.78 -10.98
CA TRP A 199 19.42 5.93 -11.07
C TRP A 199 19.54 5.26 -12.45
N THR A 200 18.42 4.88 -13.06
CA THR A 200 18.42 4.20 -14.37
C THR A 200 18.66 5.17 -15.52
N ASP A 201 17.88 6.26 -15.58
CA ASP A 201 17.95 7.24 -16.66
C ASP A 201 17.33 8.56 -16.19
N TRP A 202 18.09 9.38 -15.46
CA TRP A 202 17.63 10.68 -15.00
C TRP A 202 17.22 11.63 -16.14
N LYS A 203 17.71 11.43 -17.38
CA LYS A 203 17.34 12.29 -18.51
C LYS A 203 15.90 12.07 -18.96
N VAL A 204 15.26 10.96 -18.55
CA VAL A 204 13.85 10.70 -18.90
C VAL A 204 12.93 11.81 -18.39
N ILE A 205 13.20 12.35 -17.20
CA ILE A 205 12.36 13.38 -16.56
C ILE A 205 12.57 14.78 -17.15
N THR A 206 13.57 14.96 -18.03
CA THR A 206 13.82 16.23 -18.72
C THR A 206 13.30 16.24 -20.16
N ARG A 207 12.78 15.10 -20.67
CA ARG A 207 12.26 14.99 -22.03
C ARG A 207 10.94 15.77 -22.12
N PRO A 208 10.77 16.72 -23.06
CA PRO A 208 9.58 17.59 -23.08
C PRO A 208 8.25 16.85 -23.10
N TRP A 209 8.14 15.78 -23.89
CA TRP A 209 6.89 15.01 -23.96
C TRP A 209 6.62 14.22 -22.68
N VAL A 210 7.65 13.75 -21.96
CA VAL A 210 7.49 13.08 -20.66
C VAL A 210 7.04 14.09 -19.62
N VAL A 211 7.62 15.30 -19.61
CA VAL A 211 7.21 16.38 -18.70
C VAL A 211 5.75 16.76 -18.92
N ILE A 212 5.35 17.00 -20.18
CA ILE A 212 3.95 17.29 -20.53
C ILE A 212 3.06 16.13 -20.12
N GLY A 213 3.45 14.90 -20.48
CA GLY A 213 2.71 13.68 -20.14
C GLY A 213 2.52 13.50 -18.64
N VAL A 214 3.56 13.73 -17.83
CA VAL A 214 3.51 13.66 -16.36
C VAL A 214 2.61 14.75 -15.79
N ILE A 215 2.70 15.99 -16.26
CA ILE A 215 1.82 17.08 -15.80
C ILE A 215 0.35 16.73 -16.10
N THR A 216 0.06 16.29 -17.33
CA THR A 216 -1.29 15.87 -17.72
C THR A 216 -1.75 14.67 -16.88
N ALA A 217 -0.92 13.65 -16.72
CA ALA A 217 -1.20 12.47 -15.92
C ALA A 217 -1.51 12.82 -14.46
N VAL A 218 -0.78 13.77 -13.86
CA VAL A 218 -1.02 14.23 -12.50
C VAL A 218 -2.37 14.95 -12.40
N ILE A 219 -2.65 15.90 -13.31
CA ILE A 219 -3.92 16.63 -13.35
C ILE A 219 -5.10 15.65 -13.48
N VAL A 220 -5.02 14.70 -14.41
CA VAL A 220 -6.05 13.69 -14.61
C VAL A 220 -6.16 12.76 -13.40
N GLY A 221 -5.04 12.34 -12.82
CA GLY A 221 -5.02 11.45 -11.65
C GLY A 221 -5.69 12.06 -10.43
N VAL A 222 -5.38 13.32 -10.09
CA VAL A 222 -5.97 14.01 -8.92
C VAL A 222 -7.39 14.49 -9.18
N SER A 223 -7.85 14.53 -10.44
CA SER A 223 -9.14 15.10 -10.82
C SER A 223 -10.33 14.45 -10.09
N LEU A 224 -10.24 13.17 -9.70
CA LEU A 224 -11.32 12.51 -8.95
C LEU A 224 -11.63 13.22 -7.62
N ASN A 225 -10.65 13.76 -6.91
CA ASN A 225 -10.92 14.52 -5.68
C ASN A 225 -11.72 15.81 -5.98
N TYR A 226 -11.45 16.46 -7.11
CA TYR A 226 -12.06 17.75 -7.46
C TYR A 226 -13.33 17.62 -8.30
N LEU A 227 -13.60 16.45 -8.88
CA LEU A 227 -14.79 16.18 -9.67
C LEU A 227 -15.79 15.32 -8.91
N PHE A 228 -15.39 14.14 -8.42
CA PHE A 228 -16.30 13.20 -7.79
C PHE A 228 -16.92 13.79 -6.51
N LEU A 229 -16.10 14.35 -5.61
CA LEU A 229 -16.59 14.84 -4.31
C LEU A 229 -17.67 15.93 -4.46
N PRO A 230 -17.46 17.06 -5.17
CA PRO A 230 -18.48 18.10 -5.26
C PRO A 230 -19.69 17.71 -6.09
N ILE A 231 -19.51 16.93 -7.16
CA ILE A 231 -20.62 16.42 -7.96
C ILE A 231 -21.48 15.50 -7.10
N ARG A 232 -20.84 14.52 -6.42
CA ARG A 232 -21.57 13.53 -5.66
C ARG A 232 -22.25 14.14 -4.46
N ALA A 233 -21.58 15.06 -3.74
CA ALA A 233 -22.16 15.79 -2.62
C ALA A 233 -23.41 16.59 -3.05
N GLY A 234 -23.37 17.25 -4.21
CA GLY A 234 -24.50 18.00 -4.77
C GLY A 234 -25.70 17.14 -5.20
N MET A 235 -25.53 15.82 -5.25
CA MET A 235 -26.61 14.84 -5.47
C MET A 235 -27.19 14.29 -4.15
N PHE A 236 -26.80 14.84 -3.00
CA PHE A 236 -27.33 14.49 -1.67
C PHE A 236 -27.35 12.96 -1.39
N PRO A 237 -26.21 12.26 -1.42
CA PRO A 237 -26.12 10.86 -1.05
C PRO A 237 -26.59 10.66 0.40
N PRO A 238 -27.15 9.49 0.74
CA PRO A 238 -27.47 9.16 2.13
C PRO A 238 -26.28 9.26 3.10
N ILE A 239 -25.06 9.02 2.60
CA ILE A 239 -23.81 9.22 3.33
C ILE A 239 -23.03 10.32 2.61
N ASN A 240 -22.91 11.49 3.25
CA ASN A 240 -22.33 12.70 2.66
C ASN A 240 -21.44 13.43 3.67
N GLU A 241 -20.42 12.76 4.21
CA GLU A 241 -19.61 13.34 5.28
C GLU A 241 -18.82 14.56 4.82
N GLY A 242 -18.88 15.63 5.64
CA GLY A 242 -18.26 16.92 5.35
C GLY A 242 -18.97 17.75 4.27
N GLU A 243 -20.00 17.20 3.61
CA GLU A 243 -20.82 17.84 2.58
C GLU A 243 -20.01 18.76 1.63
N PRO A 244 -19.03 18.23 0.88
CA PRO A 244 -18.10 19.04 0.07
C PRO A 244 -18.75 19.56 -1.23
N VAL A 245 -19.92 20.19 -1.14
CA VAL A 245 -20.69 20.72 -2.27
C VAL A 245 -19.97 21.91 -2.90
N GLY A 246 -19.98 21.94 -4.23
CA GLY A 246 -19.43 23.04 -5.02
C GLY A 246 -17.94 22.87 -5.36
N PHE A 247 -17.58 23.15 -6.61
CA PHE A 247 -16.20 23.11 -7.07
C PHE A 247 -15.38 24.20 -6.38
N PHE A 248 -14.21 23.83 -5.87
CA PHE A 248 -13.28 24.74 -5.17
C PHE A 248 -13.89 25.46 -3.95
N SER A 249 -14.93 24.90 -3.34
CA SER A 249 -15.53 25.44 -2.12
C SER A 249 -14.63 25.22 -0.90
N GLN A 250 -14.85 25.99 0.17
CA GLN A 250 -14.17 25.77 1.43
C GLN A 250 -14.44 24.37 1.99
N ALA A 251 -15.70 23.90 1.90
CA ALA A 251 -16.08 22.56 2.36
C ALA A 251 -15.30 21.46 1.62
N LEU A 252 -15.13 21.59 0.29
CA LEU A 252 -14.30 20.67 -0.49
C LEU A 252 -12.84 20.69 -0.01
N MET A 253 -12.28 21.88 0.19
CA MET A 253 -10.91 22.01 0.68
C MET A 253 -10.73 21.48 2.10
N ASP A 254 -11.71 21.65 2.98
CA ASP A 254 -11.70 21.13 4.35
C ASP A 254 -11.70 19.60 4.37
N VAL A 255 -12.53 18.97 3.51
CA VAL A 255 -12.56 17.51 3.32
C VAL A 255 -11.22 17.00 2.78
N ILE A 256 -10.69 17.60 1.72
CA ILE A 256 -9.42 17.18 1.11
C ILE A 256 -8.24 17.35 2.08
N ASN A 257 -8.18 18.49 2.78
CA ASN A 257 -7.12 18.80 3.74
C ASN A 257 -7.32 18.11 5.10
N ARG A 258 -8.48 17.49 5.31
CA ARG A 258 -8.82 16.72 6.50
C ARG A 258 -8.72 17.56 7.80
N VAL A 259 -9.20 18.80 7.74
CA VAL A 259 -9.05 19.80 8.82
C VAL A 259 -9.67 19.34 10.14
N GLN A 260 -10.69 18.48 10.10
CA GLN A 260 -11.40 17.99 11.29
C GLN A 260 -10.55 17.08 12.20
N TYR A 261 -9.41 16.54 11.72
CA TYR A 261 -8.51 15.79 12.60
C TYR A 261 -7.54 16.68 13.38
N ALA A 262 -7.45 17.98 13.04
CA ALA A 262 -6.65 19.00 13.74
C ALA A 262 -5.25 18.50 14.18
N LYS A 263 -4.53 17.81 13.28
CA LYS A 263 -3.22 17.25 13.63
C LYS A 263 -2.23 18.39 13.90
N PRO A 264 -1.49 18.34 15.03
CA PRO A 264 -0.46 19.32 15.31
C PRO A 264 0.67 19.22 14.27
N PRO A 265 1.50 20.27 14.12
CA PRO A 265 2.74 20.19 13.36
C PRO A 265 3.55 18.95 13.72
N VAL A 266 4.21 18.32 12.75
CA VAL A 266 4.96 17.06 12.98
C VAL A 266 6.11 17.24 13.97
N LEU A 267 6.62 18.47 14.13
CA LEU A 267 7.65 18.79 15.13
C LEU A 267 7.09 18.86 16.56
N ASP A 268 5.80 19.16 16.72
CA ASP A 268 5.10 19.15 18.00
C ASP A 268 4.65 17.72 18.31
N ARG A 269 5.55 16.93 18.90
CA ARG A 269 5.34 15.50 19.11
C ARG A 269 4.20 15.22 20.10
N GLN A 270 3.31 14.31 19.72
CA GLN A 270 2.19 13.88 20.58
C GLN A 270 2.56 12.78 21.60
N ALA A 271 3.73 12.16 21.43
CA ALA A 271 4.38 11.27 22.37
C ALA A 271 5.89 11.34 22.12
N ASP A 272 6.71 10.90 23.08
CA ASP A 272 8.16 10.88 22.86
C ASP A 272 8.53 9.92 21.71
N LEU A 273 9.65 10.22 21.03
CA LEU A 273 10.07 9.46 19.86
C LEU A 273 10.30 7.98 20.17
N LEU A 274 10.89 7.66 21.33
CA LEU A 274 11.18 6.28 21.70
C LEU A 274 9.90 5.47 21.84
N SER A 275 8.86 6.04 22.45
CA SER A 275 7.54 5.41 22.54
C SER A 275 6.88 5.25 21.17
N GLN A 276 6.99 6.23 20.26
CA GLN A 276 6.41 6.12 18.92
C GLN A 276 7.09 5.02 18.07
N TYR A 277 8.41 4.93 18.13
CA TYR A 277 9.15 3.82 17.50
C TYR A 277 8.91 2.50 18.24
N GLY A 278 8.78 2.52 19.56
CA GLY A 278 8.39 1.37 20.39
C GLY A 278 7.04 0.80 19.98
N ASN A 279 6.07 1.67 19.65
CA ASN A 279 4.76 1.27 19.12
C ASN A 279 4.90 0.52 17.80
N TYR A 280 5.72 1.06 16.88
CA TYR A 280 5.98 0.40 15.61
C TYR A 280 6.60 -1.00 15.82
N LEU A 281 7.57 -1.12 16.73
CA LEU A 281 8.19 -2.41 17.07
C LEU A 281 7.19 -3.37 17.72
N GLN A 282 6.27 -2.88 18.54
CA GLN A 282 5.16 -3.67 19.08
C GLN A 282 4.31 -4.25 17.94
N TYR A 283 3.89 -3.42 16.99
CA TYR A 283 3.12 -3.88 15.83
C TYR A 283 3.92 -4.82 14.94
N PHE A 284 5.20 -4.56 14.72
CA PHE A 284 6.08 -5.45 13.96
C PHE A 284 6.18 -6.85 14.60
N ARG A 285 6.19 -6.92 15.95
CA ARG A 285 6.17 -8.19 16.68
C ARG A 285 4.91 -9.03 16.46
N TRP A 286 3.80 -8.41 16.05
CA TRP A 286 2.57 -9.14 15.77
C TRP A 286 2.55 -9.83 14.42
N GLN A 287 3.47 -9.51 13.50
CA GLN A 287 3.27 -9.89 12.10
C GLN A 287 3.39 -11.40 11.84
N PHE A 288 4.24 -12.12 12.58
CA PHE A 288 4.57 -13.51 12.23
C PHE A 288 3.98 -14.55 13.18
N ALA A 289 3.99 -14.30 14.48
CA ALA A 289 3.58 -15.28 15.50
C ALA A 289 2.85 -14.59 16.67
N ARG A 290 1.93 -13.66 16.36
CA ARG A 290 1.22 -12.81 17.34
C ARG A 290 0.74 -13.57 18.56
N ASP A 291 0.08 -14.70 18.33
CA ASP A 291 -0.64 -15.45 19.35
C ASP A 291 0.21 -16.53 20.04
N TRP A 292 1.51 -16.60 19.76
CA TRP A 292 2.41 -17.61 20.31
C TRP A 292 3.12 -17.15 21.60
N GLY A 293 2.54 -16.17 22.29
CA GLY A 293 3.06 -15.65 23.56
C GLY A 293 4.50 -15.13 23.45
N SER A 294 5.41 -15.68 24.26
CA SER A 294 6.82 -15.26 24.28
C SER A 294 7.55 -15.51 22.96
N ALA A 295 7.11 -16.49 22.14
CA ALA A 295 7.73 -16.79 20.87
C ALA A 295 7.51 -15.69 19.81
N ALA A 296 6.52 -14.82 19.97
CA ALA A 296 6.26 -13.70 19.05
C ALA A 296 7.49 -12.78 18.89
N GLY A 297 8.20 -12.52 20.00
CA GLY A 297 9.43 -11.73 19.98
C GLY A 297 10.57 -12.41 19.22
N ALA A 298 10.75 -13.72 19.43
CA ALA A 298 11.77 -14.50 18.75
C ALA A 298 11.49 -14.61 17.23
N ALA A 299 10.23 -14.83 16.85
CA ALA A 299 9.83 -14.85 15.45
C ALA A 299 10.09 -13.49 14.78
N ALA A 300 9.66 -12.39 15.41
CA ALA A 300 9.91 -11.04 14.90
C ALA A 300 11.41 -10.73 14.74
N ALA A 301 12.24 -11.16 15.69
CA ALA A 301 13.69 -11.02 15.57
C ALA A 301 14.25 -11.85 14.41
N LEU A 302 13.83 -13.11 14.27
CA LEU A 302 14.27 -13.99 13.19
C LEU A 302 13.90 -13.43 11.82
N PHE A 303 12.61 -13.17 11.58
CA PHE A 303 12.15 -12.59 10.32
C PHE A 303 12.76 -11.21 10.09
N GLY A 304 12.89 -10.41 11.14
CA GLY A 304 13.60 -9.13 11.14
C GLY A 304 15.03 -9.24 10.62
N MET A 305 15.81 -10.19 11.13
CA MET A 305 17.18 -10.42 10.70
C MET A 305 17.26 -10.93 9.25
N ILE A 306 16.36 -11.84 8.85
CA ILE A 306 16.32 -12.35 7.47
C ILE A 306 15.97 -11.22 6.49
N GLY A 307 14.94 -10.41 6.78
CA GLY A 307 14.55 -9.30 5.92
C GLY A 307 15.63 -8.22 5.79
N LEU A 308 16.31 -7.87 6.89
CA LEU A 308 17.44 -6.94 6.86
C LEU A 308 18.65 -7.52 6.08
N TYR A 309 18.90 -8.83 6.21
CA TYR A 309 19.90 -9.53 5.43
C TYR A 309 19.56 -9.54 3.93
N GLY A 310 18.30 -9.78 3.57
CA GLY A 310 17.81 -9.71 2.19
C GLY A 310 17.99 -8.31 1.58
N LEU A 311 17.64 -7.26 2.33
CA LEU A 311 17.89 -5.87 1.92
C LEU A 311 19.40 -5.60 1.72
N TRP A 312 20.23 -6.07 2.64
CA TRP A 312 21.68 -5.91 2.57
C TRP A 312 22.29 -6.61 1.35
N GLU A 313 21.90 -7.86 1.08
CA GLU A 313 22.32 -8.58 -0.12
C GLU A 313 21.86 -7.86 -1.39
N LEU A 314 20.63 -7.35 -1.42
CA LEU A 314 20.13 -6.58 -2.57
C LEU A 314 20.98 -5.33 -2.83
N ILE A 315 21.32 -4.55 -1.80
CA ILE A 315 22.21 -3.38 -1.91
C ILE A 315 23.59 -3.78 -2.45
N ARG A 316 24.13 -4.92 -2.02
CA ARG A 316 25.44 -5.40 -2.47
C ARG A 316 25.45 -5.86 -3.92
N ARG A 317 24.35 -6.48 -4.39
CA ARG A 317 24.27 -7.18 -5.68
C ARG A 317 23.69 -6.31 -6.80
N ASP A 318 22.69 -5.50 -6.49
CA ASP A 318 22.08 -4.55 -7.41
C ASP A 318 21.88 -3.21 -6.68
N LYS A 319 22.83 -2.28 -6.82
CA LYS A 319 22.77 -0.98 -6.14
C LYS A 319 21.50 -0.20 -6.50
N ARG A 320 21.06 -0.27 -7.76
CA ARG A 320 19.86 0.45 -8.21
C ARG A 320 18.63 -0.05 -7.46
N ALA A 321 18.40 -1.37 -7.48
CA ALA A 321 17.29 -1.99 -6.78
C ALA A 321 17.43 -1.82 -5.26
N GLY A 322 18.64 -1.99 -4.73
CA GLY A 322 18.93 -1.93 -3.31
C GLY A 322 18.75 -0.54 -2.68
N PHE A 323 19.15 0.54 -3.34
CA PHE A 323 18.89 1.90 -2.83
C PHE A 323 17.43 2.30 -2.94
N ALA A 324 16.72 1.87 -3.99
CA ALA A 324 15.27 2.03 -4.07
C ALA A 324 14.56 1.25 -2.96
N ALA A 325 14.99 0.01 -2.71
CA ALA A 325 14.50 -0.83 -1.62
C ALA A 325 14.76 -0.22 -0.23
N LEU A 326 15.97 0.31 0.00
CA LEU A 326 16.32 1.00 1.23
C LEU A 326 15.45 2.25 1.45
N ALA A 327 15.17 3.01 0.39
CA ALA A 327 14.30 4.18 0.46
C ALA A 327 12.84 3.79 0.75
N MET A 328 12.34 2.69 0.17
CA MET A 328 11.03 2.13 0.50
C MET A 328 10.98 1.74 1.98
N PHE A 329 11.98 1.00 2.46
CA PHE A 329 12.10 0.60 3.87
C PHE A 329 12.10 1.83 4.79
N GLY A 330 12.94 2.82 4.53
CA GLY A 330 13.04 4.04 5.33
C GLY A 330 11.75 4.87 5.30
N THR A 331 11.06 4.90 4.16
CA THR A 331 9.78 5.61 4.01
C THR A 331 8.68 4.93 4.81
N LEU A 332 8.53 3.62 4.71
CA LEU A 332 7.46 2.84 5.35
C LEU A 332 7.66 2.60 6.85
N THR A 333 8.90 2.77 7.34
CA THR A 333 9.25 2.60 8.74
C THR A 333 9.55 3.96 9.39
N VAL A 334 10.78 4.45 9.22
CA VAL A 334 11.32 5.61 9.94
C VAL A 334 10.53 6.88 9.64
N ALA A 335 10.41 7.23 8.36
CA ALA A 335 9.75 8.46 7.96
C ALA A 335 8.25 8.42 8.27
N LEU A 336 7.59 7.26 8.10
CA LEU A 336 6.16 7.12 8.38
C LEU A 336 5.86 7.21 9.88
N VAL A 337 6.66 6.57 10.75
CA VAL A 337 6.49 6.71 12.22
C VAL A 337 6.65 8.17 12.64
N PHE A 338 7.68 8.84 12.12
CA PHE A 338 7.88 10.26 12.38
C PHE A 338 6.68 11.10 11.89
N TYR A 339 6.26 10.92 10.64
CA TYR A 339 5.17 11.68 10.02
C TYR A 339 3.81 11.47 10.69
N LEU A 340 3.47 10.23 11.07
CA LEU A 340 2.15 9.93 11.65
C LEU A 340 1.94 10.64 12.99
N ASN A 341 3.02 10.85 13.74
CA ASN A 341 3.05 11.57 15.02
C ASN A 341 1.93 11.13 15.97
N PHE A 342 1.77 9.82 16.16
CA PHE A 342 0.75 9.28 17.03
C PHE A 342 0.98 9.66 18.50
N LYS A 343 -0.11 9.66 19.26
CA LYS A 343 -0.06 9.63 20.72
C LYS A 343 0.57 8.30 21.19
N TYR A 344 0.64 8.09 22.51
CA TYR A 344 1.03 6.79 23.03
C TYR A 344 0.08 5.70 22.48
N GLY A 345 0.64 4.57 22.06
CA GLY A 345 -0.12 3.43 21.56
C GLY A 345 -1.16 2.96 22.57
N PHE A 346 -2.25 2.39 22.07
CA PHE A 346 -3.43 2.07 22.87
C PHE A 346 -3.10 1.14 24.04
N SER A 347 -2.27 0.12 23.81
CA SER A 347 -1.84 -0.84 24.85
C SER A 347 -0.49 -0.52 25.51
N MET A 348 0.13 0.64 25.23
CA MET A 348 1.41 1.00 25.83
C MET A 348 1.27 1.70 27.18
N HIS A 349 2.14 1.31 28.13
CA HIS A 349 2.26 1.90 29.46
C HIS A 349 0.93 2.00 30.23
N LEU A 350 0.11 0.93 30.21
CA LEU A 350 -1.25 0.94 30.79
C LEU A 350 -1.31 1.38 32.26
N GLU A 351 -0.19 1.29 32.98
CA GLU A 351 -0.03 1.74 34.35
C GLU A 351 0.07 3.27 34.52
N ARG A 352 0.21 4.04 33.43
CA ARG A 352 0.39 5.50 33.44
C ARG A 352 -0.80 6.22 32.84
N ASP A 353 -1.19 7.37 33.41
CA ASP A 353 -2.17 8.26 32.76
C ASP A 353 -1.47 9.12 31.70
N LEU A 354 -1.69 8.80 30.43
CA LEU A 354 -1.02 9.39 29.26
C LEU A 354 -2.04 9.59 28.14
N PRO A 355 -1.89 10.62 27.30
CA PRO A 355 -2.72 10.79 26.12
C PRO A 355 -2.47 9.62 25.14
N ARG A 356 -3.52 8.88 24.80
CA ARG A 356 -3.43 7.66 23.98
C ARG A 356 -4.23 7.73 22.69
N GLU A 357 -3.83 6.90 21.74
CA GLU A 357 -4.67 6.53 20.60
C GLU A 357 -5.90 5.75 21.09
N VAL A 358 -7.04 5.94 20.42
CA VAL A 358 -8.32 5.30 20.79
C VAL A 358 -8.35 3.80 20.51
N ARG A 359 -7.41 3.30 19.71
CA ARG A 359 -7.22 1.89 19.36
C ARG A 359 -5.83 1.68 18.76
N GLU A 360 -5.47 0.42 18.55
CA GLU A 360 -4.26 0.07 17.81
C GLU A 360 -4.29 0.59 16.37
N ARG A 361 -3.15 1.08 15.91
CA ARG A 361 -2.97 1.76 14.62
C ARG A 361 -2.02 1.01 13.68
N ASP A 362 -1.86 -0.29 13.88
CA ASP A 362 -0.98 -1.17 13.10
C ASP A 362 -1.29 -1.13 11.59
N TYR A 363 -2.57 -0.99 11.23
CA TYR A 363 -3.03 -0.90 9.84
C TYR A 363 -2.43 0.28 9.04
N PHE A 364 -1.98 1.36 9.70
CA PHE A 364 -1.24 2.44 9.02
C PHE A 364 0.12 1.97 8.48
N PHE A 365 0.69 0.91 9.06
CA PHE A 365 1.97 0.32 8.71
C PHE A 365 1.83 -0.94 7.84
N MET A 366 0.62 -1.27 7.37
CA MET A 366 0.38 -2.45 6.53
C MET A 366 1.33 -2.52 5.32
N GLY A 367 1.59 -1.37 4.67
CA GLY A 367 2.59 -1.26 3.60
C GLY A 367 3.99 -1.68 4.02
N SER A 368 4.40 -1.31 5.23
CA SER A 368 5.69 -1.73 5.81
C SER A 368 5.75 -3.24 5.98
N PHE A 369 4.73 -3.85 6.57
CA PHE A 369 4.73 -5.29 6.86
C PHE A 369 4.69 -6.15 5.60
N ALA A 370 3.87 -5.75 4.62
CA ALA A 370 3.87 -6.38 3.30
C ALA A 370 5.27 -6.27 2.66
N TYR A 371 5.82 -5.05 2.61
CA TYR A 371 7.14 -4.84 2.00
C TYR A 371 8.26 -5.60 2.74
N PHE A 372 8.21 -5.67 4.06
CA PHE A 372 9.19 -6.37 4.87
C PHE A 372 9.14 -7.88 4.62
N GLY A 373 7.95 -8.47 4.52
CA GLY A 373 7.82 -9.88 4.19
C GLY A 373 8.43 -10.24 2.83
N VAL A 374 8.41 -9.33 1.86
CA VAL A 374 9.06 -9.52 0.55
C VAL A 374 10.59 -9.55 0.64
N LEU A 375 11.18 -8.88 1.64
CA LEU A 375 12.62 -8.86 1.88
C LEU A 375 13.13 -10.12 2.62
N VAL A 376 12.23 -10.84 3.29
CA VAL A 376 12.51 -12.16 3.92
C VAL A 376 12.65 -13.21 2.82
#